data_AF-A0A7Y2HE61-F1
#
_entry.id   AF-A0A7Y2HE61-F1
#
_cell.length_a   1.000
_cell.length_b   1.000
_cell.length_c   1.000
_cell.angle_alpha   90.00
_cell.angle_beta   90.00
_cell.angle_gamma   90.00
#
_symmetry.space_group_name_H-M   'P 1'
#
loop_
_entity.id
_entity.type
_entity.pdbx_description
1 polymer ?
#
loop_
_entity_poly.entity_id
_entity_poly.type
_entity_poly.pdbx_seq_one_letter_code
_entity_poly.pdbx_strand_id
1 'polypeptide(L)'
;MKPLLYILLISTILSCRSEKVKGTFQSQHFNLVELTDGVYACIHKPGGKAICNVGIIDNGNETIIFDSFLSPEAAEEIPKIVSHYNLSPIRYVINSHYHNDHIRGNQIFDEDVKIISTTRTAELIAEKEPLEIADEKEYGPERYTYYDSLDQEYSGNKDAVEYQKIMMWKSYYEILSTSHKEITTRIPEMLITEEHFLNGPDRKVRLLPRGKGHTDSDLVLFLPEDGILFTGDLVFNQCHPYLAHGSLHEWKEWLNYLLGLKPASVIPGHGNIGDTATIMNMKTYIEAIENIAHQINFKEEISTDLIPGAFKDWWFDRFFPVNLGFAFENKTPDLEKLWQNFQSVIVNESDVMKLALTDEWYPLISNPNFRPGVRETLKANNRASAATMTRSDEPGQQISVDCVILDESSSQPLRNVSVELVHTDIHGLYFPESGMWNPRIFAFLNTDQSGTVSVNTIMPGRYYGDEESLIPAHIHFTLEKKGYRMYASEFMFDDDPIYQATGNPENLPVARKIEEHRYLVTIQMQKQ
;
A
#
# COMPACT_ATOMS: atom_id res chain seq x y z
N MET A 1 -41.99 35.61 -66.47
CA MET A 1 -41.20 34.59 -65.73
C MET A 1 -40.63 35.20 -64.46
N LYS A 2 -41.25 34.91 -63.31
CA LYS A 2 -40.70 34.83 -61.93
C LYS A 2 -41.88 34.50 -60.97
N PRO A 3 -41.67 33.74 -59.88
CA PRO A 3 -42.58 32.67 -59.47
C PRO A 3 -43.47 33.00 -58.26
N LEU A 4 -44.57 32.24 -58.14
CA LEU A 4 -45.41 32.10 -56.95
C LEU A 4 -44.55 31.66 -55.75
N LEU A 5 -44.72 32.33 -54.61
CA LEU A 5 -44.23 31.85 -53.31
C LEU A 5 -45.45 31.49 -52.44
N TYR A 6 -45.68 30.19 -52.27
CA TYR A 6 -46.61 29.64 -51.29
C TYR A 6 -45.98 29.76 -49.89
N ILE A 7 -46.64 30.47 -48.97
CA ILE A 7 -46.30 30.47 -47.55
C ILE A 7 -47.01 29.27 -46.92
N LEU A 8 -46.26 28.21 -46.60
CA LEU A 8 -46.71 27.10 -45.77
C LEU A 8 -46.39 27.46 -44.31
N LEU A 9 -47.41 27.77 -43.51
CA LEU A 9 -47.28 27.93 -42.06
C LEU A 9 -47.21 26.52 -41.44
N ILE A 10 -46.00 26.08 -41.06
CA ILE A 10 -45.84 24.90 -40.20
C ILE A 10 -45.76 25.40 -38.76
N SER A 11 -46.84 25.21 -38.00
CA SER A 11 -46.86 25.39 -36.56
C SER A 11 -46.23 24.18 -35.89
N THR A 12 -44.93 24.24 -35.59
CA THR A 12 -44.30 23.32 -34.63
C THR A 12 -44.65 23.78 -33.23
N ILE A 13 -45.56 23.05 -32.58
CA ILE A 13 -45.77 23.12 -31.13
C ILE A 13 -44.51 22.54 -30.49
N LEU A 14 -43.55 23.39 -30.11
CA LEU A 14 -42.54 23.01 -29.12
C LEU A 14 -43.27 22.85 -27.78
N SER A 15 -43.52 21.60 -27.39
CA SER A 15 -43.79 21.27 -26.00
C SER A 15 -42.50 21.50 -25.22
N CYS A 16 -42.28 22.73 -24.75
CA CYS A 16 -41.36 22.99 -23.65
C CYS A 16 -41.92 22.28 -22.42
N ARG A 17 -41.51 21.02 -22.19
CA ARG A 17 -41.49 20.48 -20.84
C ARG A 17 -40.52 21.35 -20.05
N SER A 18 -41.05 22.21 -19.19
CA SER A 18 -40.25 22.80 -18.13
C SER A 18 -39.82 21.65 -17.23
N GLU A 19 -38.58 21.18 -17.37
CA GLU A 19 -37.95 20.42 -16.29
C GLU A 19 -37.93 21.36 -15.09
N LYS A 20 -38.74 21.03 -14.09
CA LYS A 20 -38.62 21.65 -12.78
C LYS A 20 -37.19 21.34 -12.33
N VAL A 21 -36.36 22.38 -12.20
CA VAL A 21 -35.08 22.29 -11.51
C VAL A 21 -35.38 21.67 -10.14
N LYS A 22 -35.00 20.40 -9.94
CA LYS A 22 -35.11 19.76 -8.62
C LYS A 22 -34.16 20.54 -7.71
N GLY A 23 -34.65 21.00 -6.57
CA GLY A 23 -33.82 21.72 -5.59
C GLY A 23 -32.66 20.84 -5.10
N THR A 24 -31.63 21.42 -4.52
CA THR A 24 -30.49 20.67 -3.95
C THR A 24 -30.95 19.75 -2.82
N PHE A 25 -30.50 18.49 -2.83
CA PHE A 25 -30.78 17.54 -1.75
C PHE A 25 -30.12 18.05 -0.45
N GLN A 26 -30.87 18.05 0.66
CA GLN A 26 -30.38 18.50 1.97
C GLN A 26 -30.43 17.33 2.94
N SER A 27 -29.31 17.08 3.62
CA SER A 27 -29.17 16.06 4.65
C SER A 27 -28.79 16.71 5.98
N GLN A 28 -29.35 16.17 7.06
CA GLN A 28 -28.93 16.48 8.42
C GLN A 28 -27.66 15.71 8.83
N HIS A 29 -27.30 14.65 8.10
CA HIS A 29 -26.20 13.74 8.47
C HIS A 29 -24.88 14.08 7.75
N PHE A 30 -24.96 14.63 6.54
CA PHE A 30 -23.79 14.94 5.70
C PHE A 30 -24.03 16.14 4.77
N ASN A 31 -22.95 16.67 4.19
CA ASN A 31 -22.97 17.58 3.04
C ASN A 31 -22.86 16.76 1.77
N LEU A 32 -23.82 16.88 0.86
CA LEU A 32 -23.72 16.26 -0.47
C LEU A 32 -22.93 17.19 -1.40
N VAL A 33 -21.84 16.68 -1.97
CA VAL A 33 -20.99 17.41 -2.91
C VAL A 33 -20.98 16.66 -4.24
N GLU A 34 -21.35 17.34 -5.32
CA GLU A 34 -21.16 16.84 -6.68
C GLU A 34 -19.70 17.07 -7.09
N LEU A 35 -19.00 15.98 -7.44
CA LEU A 35 -17.60 16.03 -7.86
C LEU A 35 -17.49 16.23 -9.37
N THR A 36 -18.35 15.54 -10.10
CA THR A 36 -18.59 15.64 -11.54
C THR A 36 -19.98 15.06 -11.82
N ASP A 37 -20.50 15.22 -13.03
CA ASP A 37 -21.81 14.66 -13.41
C ASP A 37 -21.89 13.17 -13.06
N GLY A 38 -22.92 12.75 -12.34
CA GLY A 38 -23.11 11.37 -11.88
C GLY A 38 -22.21 10.89 -10.75
N VAL A 39 -21.32 11.73 -10.19
CA VAL A 39 -20.42 11.35 -9.08
C VAL A 39 -20.54 12.31 -7.91
N TYR A 40 -20.88 11.77 -6.75
CA TYR A 40 -21.13 12.54 -5.54
C TYR A 40 -20.33 12.00 -4.35
N ALA A 41 -19.97 12.88 -3.44
CA ALA A 41 -19.44 12.56 -2.12
C ALA A 41 -20.38 13.07 -1.03
N CYS A 42 -20.76 12.20 -0.12
CA CYS A 42 -21.48 12.54 1.10
C CYS A 42 -20.46 12.77 2.22
N ILE A 43 -20.19 14.03 2.55
CA ILE A 43 -19.18 14.42 3.55
C ILE A 43 -19.82 14.55 4.92
N HIS A 44 -19.37 13.75 5.89
CA HIS A 44 -19.92 13.74 7.25
C HIS A 44 -20.00 15.13 7.89
N LYS A 45 -21.10 15.39 8.61
CA LYS A 45 -21.28 16.57 9.46
C LYS A 45 -21.25 16.18 10.94
N PRO A 46 -20.53 16.91 11.81
CA PRO A 46 -20.66 16.72 13.26
C PRO A 46 -22.12 16.89 13.72
N GLY A 47 -22.56 16.03 14.63
CA GLY A 47 -23.97 15.94 15.04
C GLY A 47 -24.85 15.09 14.10
N GLY A 48 -24.34 14.77 12.91
CA GLY A 48 -24.93 13.83 11.97
C GLY A 48 -24.61 12.37 12.33
N LYS A 49 -25.37 11.44 11.76
CA LYS A 49 -25.28 9.99 12.02
C LYS A 49 -24.52 9.22 10.94
N ALA A 50 -23.84 9.93 10.04
CA ALA A 50 -23.02 9.35 8.97
C ALA A 50 -21.68 8.79 9.51
N ILE A 51 -20.97 9.62 10.29
CA ILE A 51 -19.65 9.38 10.91
C ILE A 51 -18.48 9.26 9.93
N CYS A 52 -18.65 8.57 8.80
CA CYS A 52 -17.69 8.52 7.70
C CYS A 52 -18.24 9.23 6.45
N ASN A 53 -17.41 9.33 5.41
CA ASN A 53 -17.80 9.77 4.09
C ASN A 53 -18.21 8.60 3.20
N VAL A 54 -19.14 8.85 2.27
CA VAL A 54 -19.61 7.85 1.30
C VAL A 54 -19.54 8.40 -0.12
N GLY A 55 -19.15 7.55 -1.07
CA GLY A 55 -19.19 7.85 -2.50
C GLY A 55 -20.47 7.32 -3.16
N ILE A 56 -21.01 8.08 -4.12
CA ILE A 56 -22.09 7.65 -5.02
C ILE A 56 -21.61 7.86 -6.44
N ILE A 57 -21.51 6.79 -7.22
CA ILE A 57 -20.90 6.79 -8.55
C ILE A 57 -21.86 6.15 -9.55
N ASP A 58 -22.41 6.93 -10.47
CA ASP A 58 -23.15 6.43 -11.64
C ASP A 58 -22.19 6.24 -12.81
N ASN A 59 -22.13 5.01 -13.33
CA ASN A 59 -21.34 4.69 -14.52
C ASN A 59 -22.14 4.75 -15.83
N GLY A 60 -23.43 5.09 -15.75
CA GLY A 60 -24.37 5.21 -16.86
C GLY A 60 -25.22 3.96 -17.12
N ASN A 61 -24.88 2.83 -16.49
CA ASN A 61 -25.71 1.63 -16.46
C ASN A 61 -26.23 1.32 -15.05
N GLU A 62 -25.41 1.62 -14.04
CA GLU A 62 -25.65 1.30 -12.65
C GLU A 62 -24.96 2.29 -11.71
N THR A 63 -25.52 2.43 -10.51
CA THR A 63 -24.93 3.20 -9.42
C THR A 63 -24.15 2.27 -8.48
N ILE A 64 -22.93 2.69 -8.16
CA ILE A 64 -22.02 2.08 -7.21
C ILE A 64 -21.94 2.98 -5.99
N ILE A 65 -22.10 2.41 -4.80
CA ILE A 65 -21.92 3.10 -3.52
C ILE A 65 -20.58 2.68 -2.93
N PHE A 66 -19.76 3.62 -2.46
CA PHE A 66 -18.50 3.33 -1.77
C PHE A 66 -18.63 3.68 -0.29
N ASP A 67 -18.62 2.65 0.54
CA ASP A 67 -18.99 2.62 1.97
C ASP A 67 -20.46 2.98 2.26
N SER A 68 -20.92 2.73 3.48
CA SER A 68 -22.35 2.76 3.80
C SER A 68 -22.73 3.48 5.10
N PHE A 69 -21.83 4.24 5.71
CA PHE A 69 -22.02 4.90 7.02
C PHE A 69 -22.18 3.95 8.22
N LEU A 70 -22.09 4.55 9.41
CA LEU A 70 -22.32 3.90 10.70
C LEU A 70 -23.79 3.60 10.97
N SER A 71 -24.70 4.49 10.56
CA SER A 71 -26.13 4.33 10.84
C SER A 71 -26.94 3.95 9.61
N PRO A 72 -27.90 3.01 9.76
CA PRO A 72 -28.90 2.75 8.74
C PRO A 72 -29.73 4.00 8.41
N GLU A 73 -30.03 4.82 9.44
CA GLU A 73 -30.77 6.07 9.28
C GLU A 73 -30.13 7.02 8.27
N ALA A 74 -28.80 7.21 8.34
CA ALA A 74 -28.09 8.02 7.34
C ALA A 74 -28.04 7.32 5.97
N ALA A 75 -27.84 5.99 5.96
CA ALA A 75 -27.75 5.20 4.73
C ALA A 75 -29.07 5.17 3.93
N GLU A 76 -30.23 5.27 4.58
CA GLU A 76 -31.54 5.38 3.93
C GLU A 76 -31.69 6.63 3.05
N GLU A 77 -30.84 7.64 3.20
CA GLU A 77 -30.82 8.80 2.31
C GLU A 77 -30.15 8.53 0.96
N ILE A 78 -29.32 7.48 0.85
CA ILE A 78 -28.59 7.15 -0.39
C ILE A 78 -29.55 6.80 -1.54
N PRO A 79 -30.53 5.87 -1.40
CA PRO A 79 -31.50 5.62 -2.46
C PRO A 79 -32.36 6.85 -2.80
N LYS A 80 -32.60 7.73 -1.83
CA LYS A 80 -33.34 8.98 -2.03
C LYS A 80 -32.55 9.95 -2.91
N ILE A 81 -31.22 10.03 -2.73
CA ILE A 81 -30.32 10.81 -3.58
C ILE A 81 -30.30 10.27 -5.01
N VAL A 82 -30.14 8.95 -5.18
CA VAL A 82 -30.16 8.29 -6.50
C VAL A 82 -31.45 8.61 -7.26
N SER A 83 -32.61 8.49 -6.61
CA SER A 83 -33.91 8.85 -7.19
C SER A 83 -34.05 10.37 -7.44
N HIS A 84 -33.51 11.20 -6.55
CA HIS A 84 -33.55 12.65 -6.68
C HIS A 84 -32.79 13.13 -7.91
N TYR A 85 -31.59 12.62 -8.17
CA TYR A 85 -30.78 13.01 -9.34
C TYR A 85 -31.05 12.15 -10.59
N ASN A 86 -31.97 11.19 -10.51
CA ASN A 86 -32.31 10.25 -11.59
C ASN A 86 -31.09 9.44 -12.09
N LEU A 87 -30.23 9.03 -11.16
CA LEU A 87 -29.09 8.16 -11.47
C LEU A 87 -29.57 6.74 -11.81
N SER A 88 -28.69 5.95 -12.41
CA SER A 88 -28.94 4.53 -12.70
C SER A 88 -29.25 3.71 -11.43
N PRO A 89 -29.92 2.54 -11.54
CA PRO A 89 -30.23 1.71 -10.37
C PRO A 89 -28.97 1.32 -9.59
N ILE A 90 -29.07 1.31 -8.25
CA ILE A 90 -27.98 0.83 -7.39
C ILE A 90 -27.79 -0.66 -7.62
N ARG A 91 -26.57 -1.08 -7.95
CA ARG A 91 -26.22 -2.51 -8.14
C ARG A 91 -25.14 -2.98 -7.20
N TYR A 92 -24.27 -2.07 -6.76
CA TYR A 92 -23.10 -2.42 -5.97
C TYR A 92 -22.92 -1.49 -4.79
N VAL A 93 -22.56 -2.06 -3.65
CA VAL A 93 -22.02 -1.34 -2.48
C VAL A 93 -20.65 -1.92 -2.21
N ILE A 94 -19.63 -1.08 -2.18
CA ILE A 94 -18.25 -1.47 -1.92
C ILE A 94 -17.96 -1.16 -0.45
N ASN A 95 -17.45 -2.12 0.32
CA ASN A 95 -16.86 -1.83 1.62
C ASN A 95 -15.34 -1.74 1.48
N SER A 96 -14.79 -0.59 1.85
CA SER A 96 -13.36 -0.31 1.80
C SER A 96 -12.59 -1.18 2.79
N HIS A 97 -13.13 -1.35 4.00
CA HIS A 97 -12.58 -2.17 5.08
C HIS A 97 -13.69 -2.54 6.08
N TYR A 98 -13.35 -3.17 7.20
CA TYR A 98 -14.32 -3.82 8.08
C TYR A 98 -14.89 -2.92 9.20
N HIS A 99 -14.37 -1.70 9.39
CA HIS A 99 -14.81 -0.86 10.51
C HIS A 99 -16.30 -0.52 10.41
N ASN A 100 -16.92 -0.45 11.59
CA ASN A 100 -18.36 -0.38 11.75
C ASN A 100 -19.01 0.80 10.99
N ASP A 101 -18.34 1.93 10.91
CA ASP A 101 -18.82 3.14 10.27
C ASP A 101 -18.76 3.09 8.74
N HIS A 102 -18.18 2.05 8.15
CA HIS A 102 -18.16 1.85 6.70
C HIS A 102 -19.15 0.78 6.23
N ILE A 103 -19.64 -0.08 7.14
CA ILE A 103 -20.38 -1.31 6.76
C ILE A 103 -21.82 -1.38 7.28
N ARG A 104 -22.19 -0.60 8.30
CA ARG A 104 -23.46 -0.81 9.01
C ARG A 104 -24.69 -0.38 8.22
N GLY A 105 -24.55 0.53 7.27
CA GLY A 105 -25.63 0.86 6.34
C GLY A 105 -25.89 -0.21 5.28
N ASN A 106 -25.03 -1.23 5.10
CA ASN A 106 -25.25 -2.30 4.13
C ASN A 106 -26.65 -2.92 4.22
N GLN A 107 -27.23 -3.00 5.42
CA GLN A 107 -28.53 -3.62 5.68
C GLN A 107 -29.74 -2.92 5.06
N ILE A 108 -29.61 -1.66 4.62
CA ILE A 108 -30.72 -0.91 4.02
C ILE A 108 -30.95 -1.27 2.55
N PHE A 109 -29.95 -1.87 1.91
CA PHE A 109 -30.02 -2.19 0.49
C PHE A 109 -30.75 -3.51 0.26
N ASP A 110 -31.52 -3.57 -0.82
CA ASP A 110 -32.26 -4.77 -1.22
C ASP A 110 -31.34 -5.96 -1.50
N GLU A 111 -31.89 -7.18 -1.47
CA GLU A 111 -31.15 -8.44 -1.68
C GLU A 111 -30.50 -8.55 -3.08
N ASP A 112 -31.01 -7.81 -4.08
CA ASP A 112 -30.49 -7.82 -5.45
C ASP A 112 -29.31 -6.86 -5.66
N VAL A 113 -29.06 -5.95 -4.72
CA VAL A 113 -27.82 -5.15 -4.64
C VAL A 113 -26.70 -6.06 -4.12
N LYS A 114 -25.53 -6.07 -4.75
CA LYS A 114 -24.39 -6.87 -4.29
C LYS A 114 -23.44 -6.06 -3.43
N ILE A 115 -23.11 -6.60 -2.26
CA ILE A 115 -22.08 -6.03 -1.40
C ILE A 115 -20.73 -6.63 -1.79
N ILE A 116 -19.77 -5.78 -2.15
CA ILE A 116 -18.43 -6.14 -2.61
C ILE A 116 -17.39 -5.76 -1.54
N SER A 117 -16.44 -6.64 -1.27
CA SER A 117 -15.23 -6.31 -0.53
C SER A 117 -14.11 -7.27 -0.92
N THR A 118 -12.95 -7.15 -0.28
CA THR A 118 -11.97 -8.24 -0.35
C THR A 118 -12.41 -9.44 0.50
N THR A 119 -11.88 -10.62 0.19
CA THR A 119 -12.11 -11.83 1.01
C THR A 119 -11.78 -11.58 2.48
N ARG A 120 -10.63 -10.97 2.76
CA ARG A 120 -10.16 -10.73 4.13
C ARG A 120 -11.04 -9.71 4.86
N THR A 121 -11.52 -8.67 4.18
CA THR A 121 -12.47 -7.72 4.76
C THR A 121 -13.77 -8.42 5.16
N ALA A 122 -14.33 -9.29 4.30
CA ALA A 122 -15.54 -10.05 4.63
C ALA A 122 -15.37 -10.99 5.84
N GLU A 123 -14.21 -11.66 5.94
CA GLU A 123 -13.85 -12.47 7.11
C GLU A 123 -13.80 -11.64 8.40
N LEU A 124 -13.15 -10.46 8.34
CA LEU A 124 -13.04 -9.56 9.48
C LEU A 124 -14.39 -9.04 9.92
N ILE A 125 -15.30 -8.69 8.99
CA ILE A 125 -16.67 -8.31 9.32
C ILE A 125 -17.38 -9.43 10.07
N ALA A 126 -17.27 -10.67 9.58
CA ALA A 126 -17.91 -11.84 10.20
C ALA A 126 -17.35 -12.14 11.60
N GLU A 127 -16.05 -11.90 11.81
CA GLU A 127 -15.36 -12.14 13.08
C GLU A 127 -15.58 -11.03 14.11
N LYS A 128 -15.42 -9.77 13.70
CA LYS A 128 -15.29 -8.62 14.61
C LYS A 128 -16.63 -7.96 14.93
N GLU A 129 -17.50 -7.76 13.95
CA GLU A 129 -18.73 -6.97 14.12
C GLU A 129 -19.65 -7.53 15.23
N PRO A 130 -19.87 -8.86 15.36
CA PRO A 130 -20.69 -9.39 16.45
C PRO A 130 -20.07 -9.14 17.84
N LEU A 131 -18.74 -9.13 17.94
CA LEU A 131 -18.01 -8.85 19.18
C LEU A 131 -18.09 -7.36 19.52
N GLU A 132 -17.90 -6.49 18.52
CA GLU A 132 -17.99 -5.05 18.68
C GLU A 132 -19.39 -4.62 19.13
N ILE A 133 -20.45 -5.15 18.51
CA ILE A 133 -21.84 -4.90 18.93
C ILE A 133 -22.09 -5.38 20.37
N ALA A 134 -21.50 -6.52 20.77
CA ALA A 134 -21.63 -7.03 22.13
C ALA A 134 -20.94 -6.12 23.16
N ASP A 135 -19.75 -5.63 22.84
CA ASP A 135 -19.01 -4.69 23.70
C ASP A 135 -19.70 -3.33 23.78
N GLU A 136 -20.19 -2.81 22.65
CA GLU A 136 -20.93 -1.55 22.53
C GLU A 136 -22.17 -1.50 23.41
N LYS A 137 -22.86 -2.64 23.57
CA LYS A 137 -24.01 -2.76 24.48
C LYS A 137 -23.64 -2.40 25.92
N GLU A 138 -22.42 -2.72 26.36
CA GLU A 138 -21.96 -2.46 27.72
C GLU A 138 -21.46 -1.02 27.89
N TYR A 139 -20.62 -0.51 26.97
CA TYR A 139 -20.01 0.83 27.14
C TYR A 139 -20.76 1.97 26.45
N GLY A 140 -21.52 1.70 25.39
CA GLY A 140 -22.17 2.70 24.53
C GLY A 140 -23.14 3.61 25.28
N PRO A 141 -24.10 3.07 26.08
CA PRO A 141 -25.06 3.88 26.82
C PRO A 141 -24.41 4.83 27.84
N GLU A 142 -23.36 4.38 28.54
CA GLU A 142 -22.61 5.22 29.49
C GLU A 142 -21.90 6.37 28.76
N ARG A 143 -21.21 6.07 27.66
CA ARG A 143 -20.52 7.07 26.84
C ARG A 143 -21.50 8.08 26.23
N TYR A 144 -22.64 7.62 25.72
CA TYR A 144 -23.68 8.51 25.21
C TYR A 144 -24.17 9.46 26.30
N THR A 145 -24.49 8.94 27.49
CA THR A 145 -24.95 9.76 28.64
C THR A 145 -23.92 10.83 29.00
N TYR A 146 -22.63 10.51 28.98
CA TYR A 146 -21.56 11.45 29.22
C TYR A 146 -21.50 12.58 28.17
N TYR A 147 -21.55 12.27 26.87
CA TYR A 147 -21.52 13.31 25.85
C TYR A 147 -22.83 14.10 25.77
N ASP A 148 -23.96 13.49 26.13
CA ASP A 148 -25.24 14.18 26.26
C ASP A 148 -25.21 15.20 27.41
N SER A 149 -24.60 14.88 28.56
CA SER A 149 -24.44 15.85 29.65
C SER A 149 -23.54 17.01 29.25
N LEU A 150 -22.46 16.75 28.50
CA LEU A 150 -21.59 17.81 27.98
C LEU A 150 -22.34 18.77 27.05
N ASP A 151 -23.21 18.27 26.17
CA ASP A 151 -24.06 19.10 25.31
C ASP A 151 -25.06 19.95 26.13
N GLN A 152 -25.72 19.35 27.12
CA GLN A 152 -26.68 20.05 27.99
C GLN A 152 -26.03 21.16 28.83
N GLU A 153 -24.79 20.95 29.27
CA GLU A 153 -24.04 21.91 30.08
C GLU A 153 -23.29 22.97 29.25
N TYR A 154 -23.16 22.76 27.94
CA TYR A 154 -22.41 23.68 27.07
C TYR A 154 -23.13 25.02 26.90
N SER A 155 -22.46 26.09 27.31
CA SER A 155 -22.97 27.48 27.24
C SER A 155 -22.19 28.38 26.28
N GLY A 156 -21.20 27.82 25.56
CA GLY A 156 -20.36 28.53 24.61
C GLY A 156 -20.98 28.71 23.22
N ASN A 157 -20.14 29.06 22.24
CA ASN A 157 -20.55 29.16 20.83
C ASN A 157 -20.70 27.76 20.22
N LYS A 158 -21.89 27.41 19.74
CA LYS A 158 -22.16 26.11 19.10
C LYS A 158 -21.44 25.93 17.76
N ASP A 159 -20.94 27.00 17.14
CA ASP A 159 -20.11 26.89 15.93
C ASP A 159 -18.62 26.65 16.26
N ALA A 160 -18.23 26.66 17.54
CA ALA A 160 -16.85 26.43 17.94
C ALA A 160 -16.44 24.95 17.78
N VAL A 161 -15.20 24.71 17.37
CA VAL A 161 -14.63 23.36 17.16
C VAL A 161 -14.81 22.46 18.39
N GLU A 162 -14.67 23.01 19.61
CA GLU A 162 -14.88 22.28 20.86
C GLU A 162 -16.29 21.67 20.96
N TYR A 163 -17.33 22.46 20.66
CA TYR A 163 -18.70 21.97 20.66
C TYR A 163 -18.95 20.97 19.54
N GLN A 164 -18.38 21.22 18.36
CA GLN A 164 -18.52 20.30 17.23
C GLN A 164 -17.87 18.94 17.53
N LYS A 165 -16.78 18.88 18.31
CA LYS A 165 -16.22 17.63 18.84
C LYS A 165 -17.19 16.92 19.79
N ILE A 166 -17.86 17.64 20.70
CA ILE A 166 -18.90 17.06 21.58
C ILE A 166 -20.00 16.42 20.73
N MET A 167 -20.52 17.15 19.74
CA MET A 167 -21.60 16.67 18.88
C MET A 167 -21.21 15.46 18.02
N MET A 168 -19.98 15.43 17.49
CA MET A 168 -19.47 14.26 16.77
C MET A 168 -19.50 13.00 17.64
N TRP A 169 -18.95 13.06 18.86
CA TRP A 169 -18.92 11.90 19.75
C TRP A 169 -20.29 11.56 20.34
N LYS A 170 -21.13 12.57 20.62
CA LYS A 170 -22.51 12.34 21.06
C LYS A 170 -23.27 11.50 20.05
N SER A 171 -23.27 11.90 18.77
CA SER A 171 -23.96 11.15 17.70
C SER A 171 -23.36 9.78 17.45
N TYR A 172 -22.03 9.65 17.53
CA TYR A 172 -21.36 8.35 17.45
C TYR A 172 -21.85 7.40 18.54
N TYR A 173 -21.77 7.80 19.81
CA TYR A 173 -22.18 6.94 20.92
C TYR A 173 -23.70 6.76 21.05
N GLU A 174 -24.51 7.68 20.53
CA GLU A 174 -25.96 7.49 20.40
C GLU A 174 -26.24 6.22 19.59
N ILE A 175 -25.62 6.08 18.41
CA ILE A 175 -25.79 4.93 17.52
C ILE A 175 -25.23 3.66 18.18
N LEU A 176 -24.05 3.73 18.81
CA LEU A 176 -23.47 2.56 19.48
C LEU A 176 -24.34 2.09 20.67
N SER A 177 -25.03 3.01 21.35
CA SER A 177 -25.90 2.66 22.49
C SER A 177 -27.11 1.80 22.10
N THR A 178 -27.53 1.86 20.84
CA THR A 178 -28.67 1.10 20.30
C THR A 178 -28.25 0.03 19.29
N SER A 179 -26.96 -0.11 18.98
CA SER A 179 -26.48 -0.98 17.89
C SER A 179 -26.93 -2.43 18.02
N HIS A 180 -26.85 -2.99 19.22
CA HIS A 180 -27.33 -4.35 19.56
C HIS A 180 -28.83 -4.60 19.34
N LYS A 181 -29.62 -3.57 19.06
CA LYS A 181 -31.05 -3.66 18.73
C LYS A 181 -31.33 -3.36 17.26
N GLU A 182 -30.52 -2.51 16.63
CA GLU A 182 -30.81 -1.89 15.33
C GLU A 182 -29.90 -2.37 14.19
N ILE A 183 -28.73 -2.93 14.52
CA ILE A 183 -27.77 -3.39 13.53
C ILE A 183 -27.97 -4.86 13.23
N THR A 184 -28.30 -5.15 11.96
CA THR A 184 -28.19 -6.48 11.38
C THR A 184 -27.02 -6.47 10.39
N THR A 185 -25.95 -7.20 10.71
CA THR A 185 -24.75 -7.24 9.86
C THR A 185 -25.06 -7.92 8.52
N ARG A 186 -24.90 -7.18 7.42
CA ARG A 186 -24.93 -7.73 6.06
C ARG A 186 -23.49 -7.89 5.54
N ILE A 187 -23.06 -9.14 5.41
CA ILE A 187 -21.71 -9.50 5.01
C ILE A 187 -21.56 -9.38 3.49
N PRO A 188 -20.41 -8.91 2.97
CA PRO A 188 -20.10 -8.93 1.54
C PRO A 188 -20.30 -10.30 0.88
N GLU A 189 -20.99 -10.33 -0.26
CA GLU A 189 -21.27 -11.57 -0.99
C GLU A 189 -20.42 -11.74 -2.25
N MET A 190 -19.89 -10.64 -2.80
CA MET A 190 -18.99 -10.64 -3.94
C MET A 190 -17.58 -10.30 -3.47
N LEU A 191 -16.68 -11.28 -3.51
CA LEU A 191 -15.33 -11.15 -2.97
C LEU A 191 -14.33 -10.98 -4.11
N ILE A 192 -13.46 -9.96 -4.00
CA ILE A 192 -12.40 -9.70 -4.96
C ILE A 192 -11.01 -9.86 -4.31
N THR A 193 -10.07 -10.44 -5.03
CA THR A 193 -8.67 -10.64 -4.59
C THR A 193 -7.66 -9.94 -5.48
N GLU A 194 -8.09 -9.46 -6.64
CA GLU A 194 -7.29 -8.78 -7.65
C GLU A 194 -8.03 -7.52 -8.12
N GLU A 195 -7.36 -6.68 -8.90
CA GLU A 195 -7.99 -5.49 -9.49
C GLU A 195 -9.26 -5.88 -10.25
N HIS A 196 -10.35 -5.17 -9.96
CA HIS A 196 -11.66 -5.44 -10.53
C HIS A 196 -12.23 -4.18 -11.18
N PHE A 197 -12.98 -4.36 -12.27
CA PHE A 197 -13.52 -3.26 -13.07
C PHE A 197 -15.04 -3.35 -13.19
N LEU A 198 -15.74 -2.27 -12.87
CA LEU A 198 -17.16 -2.10 -13.15
C LEU A 198 -17.27 -1.05 -14.27
N ASN A 199 -17.45 -1.52 -15.50
CA ASN A 199 -17.44 -0.66 -16.70
C ASN A 199 -18.87 -0.24 -17.06
N GLY A 200 -19.10 1.07 -17.17
CA GLY A 200 -20.31 1.64 -17.74
C GLY A 200 -20.01 2.50 -18.98
N PRO A 201 -21.04 2.96 -19.69
CA PRO A 201 -20.89 3.81 -20.86
C PRO A 201 -20.26 5.17 -20.54
N ASP A 202 -20.46 5.69 -19.33
CA ASP A 202 -20.01 7.03 -18.97
C ASP A 202 -18.62 7.03 -18.32
N ARG A 203 -18.30 5.99 -17.53
CA ARG A 203 -16.98 5.86 -16.90
C ARG A 203 -16.62 4.43 -16.50
N LYS A 204 -15.33 4.23 -16.26
CA LYS A 204 -14.76 2.99 -15.73
C LYS A 204 -14.49 3.13 -14.25
N VAL A 205 -15.03 2.22 -13.44
CA VAL A 205 -14.75 2.14 -12.01
C VAL A 205 -13.69 1.08 -11.76
N ARG A 206 -12.59 1.43 -11.08
CA ARG A 206 -11.50 0.52 -10.71
C ARG A 206 -11.55 0.25 -9.22
N LEU A 207 -11.64 -1.01 -8.82
CA LEU A 207 -11.51 -1.47 -7.44
C LEU A 207 -10.11 -2.08 -7.26
N LEU A 208 -9.33 -1.54 -6.33
CA LEU A 208 -7.90 -1.85 -6.19
C LEU A 208 -7.63 -2.46 -4.80
N PRO A 209 -7.63 -3.79 -4.65
CA PRO A 209 -7.20 -4.45 -3.41
C PRO A 209 -5.67 -4.55 -3.36
N ARG A 210 -5.06 -4.26 -2.21
CA ARG A 210 -3.59 -4.38 -2.02
C ARG A 210 -3.17 -4.95 -0.66
N GLY A 211 -4.11 -5.47 0.11
CA GLY A 211 -3.84 -6.09 1.41
C GLY A 211 -3.77 -5.06 2.54
N LYS A 212 -2.85 -5.29 3.49
CA LYS A 212 -2.78 -4.56 4.76
C LYS A 212 -2.43 -3.08 4.57
N GLY A 213 -3.10 -2.22 5.33
CA GLY A 213 -2.85 -0.78 5.36
C GLY A 213 -3.39 -0.19 6.66
N HIS A 214 -4.57 0.44 6.60
CA HIS A 214 -5.33 0.91 7.76
C HIS A 214 -5.87 -0.26 8.59
N THR A 215 -6.23 -1.34 7.90
CA THR A 215 -6.60 -2.60 8.53
C THR A 215 -5.77 -3.75 7.99
N ASP A 216 -6.08 -4.97 8.44
CA ASP A 216 -5.56 -6.21 7.86
C ASP A 216 -5.94 -6.40 6.38
N SER A 217 -6.88 -5.60 5.83
CA SER A 217 -7.21 -5.57 4.41
C SER A 217 -8.04 -4.35 4.02
N ASP A 218 -7.50 -3.56 3.08
CA ASP A 218 -8.16 -2.37 2.55
C ASP A 218 -8.43 -2.46 1.03
N LEU A 219 -9.43 -1.70 0.59
CA LEU A 219 -9.87 -1.58 -0.79
C LEU A 219 -10.16 -0.12 -1.14
N VAL A 220 -9.64 0.36 -2.26
CA VAL A 220 -9.92 1.72 -2.78
C VAL A 220 -10.65 1.67 -4.11
N LEU A 221 -11.41 2.73 -4.41
CA LEU A 221 -12.08 2.94 -5.69
C LEU A 221 -11.46 4.12 -6.44
N PHE A 222 -11.06 3.91 -7.69
CA PHE A 222 -10.46 4.94 -8.53
C PHE A 222 -11.22 5.10 -9.85
N LEU A 223 -11.50 6.36 -10.19
CA LEU A 223 -12.07 6.80 -11.47
C LEU A 223 -10.97 7.47 -12.27
N PRO A 224 -10.27 6.76 -13.18
CA PRO A 224 -9.07 7.30 -13.83
C PRO A 224 -9.40 8.42 -14.82
N GLU A 225 -10.54 8.37 -15.50
CA GLU A 225 -10.96 9.42 -16.44
C GLU A 225 -11.34 10.72 -15.73
N ASP A 226 -11.92 10.61 -14.52
CA ASP A 226 -12.30 11.77 -13.70
C ASP A 226 -11.16 12.24 -12.77
N GLY A 227 -10.14 11.42 -12.56
CA GLY A 227 -9.06 11.68 -11.60
C GLY A 227 -9.55 11.67 -10.14
N ILE A 228 -10.58 10.88 -9.81
CA ILE A 228 -11.21 10.85 -8.48
C ILE A 228 -10.87 9.54 -7.77
N LEU A 229 -10.36 9.63 -6.54
CA LEU A 229 -9.98 8.49 -5.71
C LEU A 229 -10.75 8.48 -4.38
N PHE A 230 -11.45 7.39 -4.08
CA PHE A 230 -12.06 7.12 -2.78
C PHE A 230 -11.19 6.11 -2.03
N THR A 231 -10.74 6.46 -0.83
CA THR A 231 -9.67 5.71 -0.14
C THR A 231 -10.12 4.92 1.07
N GLY A 232 -11.38 5.11 1.52
CA GLY A 232 -11.74 4.77 2.89
C GLY A 232 -10.73 5.39 3.85
N ASP A 233 -10.41 4.66 4.91
CA ASP A 233 -9.55 5.13 5.98
C ASP A 233 -8.04 4.98 5.70
N LEU A 234 -7.63 4.58 4.49
CA LEU A 234 -6.22 4.70 4.12
C LEU A 234 -5.75 6.17 4.10
N VAL A 235 -6.66 7.13 3.95
CA VAL A 235 -6.36 8.56 3.99
C VAL A 235 -7.38 9.26 4.87
N PHE A 236 -6.88 10.12 5.77
CA PHE A 236 -7.66 11.05 6.57
C PHE A 236 -7.27 12.48 6.19
N ASN A 237 -8.23 13.41 6.16
CA ASN A 237 -7.94 14.82 5.89
C ASN A 237 -8.17 15.69 7.14
N GLN A 238 -7.08 16.18 7.73
CA GLN A 238 -7.08 16.97 8.97
C GLN A 238 -7.71 16.25 10.16
N CYS A 239 -7.59 14.93 10.18
CA CYS A 239 -8.02 14.06 11.27
C CYS A 239 -6.86 13.12 11.63
N HIS A 240 -6.62 12.91 12.92
CA HIS A 240 -5.75 11.82 13.37
C HIS A 240 -6.41 10.48 13.03
N PRO A 241 -5.73 9.56 12.31
CA PRO A 241 -6.27 8.24 11.98
C PRO A 241 -6.28 7.33 13.20
N TYR A 242 -6.85 6.13 13.07
CA TYR A 242 -6.67 5.06 14.05
C TYR A 242 -5.68 4.01 13.52
N LEU A 243 -4.45 3.98 14.04
CA LEU A 243 -3.37 3.16 13.49
C LEU A 243 -3.36 1.70 13.95
N ALA A 244 -4.01 1.39 15.08
CA ALA A 244 -3.71 0.17 15.85
C ALA A 244 -4.26 -1.14 15.25
N HIS A 245 -5.08 -1.07 14.19
CA HIS A 245 -5.54 -2.25 13.44
C HIS A 245 -4.77 -2.47 12.12
N GLY A 246 -3.87 -1.55 11.78
CA GLY A 246 -3.16 -1.55 10.51
C GLY A 246 -1.71 -1.98 10.62
N SER A 247 -0.94 -1.65 9.58
CA SER A 247 0.52 -1.76 9.60
C SER A 247 1.18 -0.48 9.10
N LEU A 248 2.05 0.12 9.91
CA LEU A 248 2.71 1.40 9.56
C LEU A 248 3.54 1.28 8.28
N HIS A 249 4.18 0.12 8.05
CA HIS A 249 5.01 -0.09 6.88
C HIS A 249 4.17 -0.25 5.60
N GLU A 250 3.29 -1.26 5.56
CA GLU A 250 2.43 -1.53 4.40
C GLU A 250 1.46 -0.38 4.11
N TRP A 251 1.02 0.37 5.12
CA TRP A 251 0.22 1.57 4.91
C TRP A 251 1.01 2.68 4.19
N LYS A 252 2.29 2.90 4.53
CA LYS A 252 3.14 3.81 3.73
C LYS A 252 3.32 3.31 2.30
N GLU A 253 3.38 2.00 2.07
CA GLU A 253 3.42 1.43 0.72
C GLU A 253 2.13 1.68 -0.07
N TRP A 254 0.97 1.52 0.58
CA TRP A 254 -0.32 1.95 0.04
C TRP A 254 -0.29 3.41 -0.37
N LEU A 255 0.14 4.31 0.52
CA LEU A 255 0.19 5.74 0.24
C LEU A 255 1.10 6.06 -0.96
N ASN A 256 2.27 5.40 -1.08
CA ASN A 256 3.13 5.53 -2.26
C ASN A 256 2.42 5.05 -3.55
N TYR A 257 1.69 3.95 -3.48
CA TYR A 257 0.91 3.45 -4.62
C TYR A 257 -0.19 4.44 -5.03
N LEU A 258 -0.93 4.98 -4.06
CA LEU A 258 -2.00 5.97 -4.33
C LEU A 258 -1.43 7.27 -4.93
N LEU A 259 -0.25 7.72 -4.51
CA LEU A 259 0.45 8.84 -5.15
C LEU A 259 0.79 8.55 -6.62
N GLY A 260 1.14 7.30 -6.94
CA GLY A 260 1.40 6.84 -8.29
C GLY A 260 0.19 6.90 -9.23
N LEU A 261 -1.03 6.83 -8.68
CA LEU A 261 -2.28 7.00 -9.45
C LEU A 261 -2.51 8.44 -9.91
N LYS A 262 -1.82 9.42 -9.29
CA LYS A 262 -1.93 10.86 -9.57
C LYS A 262 -3.37 11.39 -9.57
N PRO A 263 -4.16 11.15 -8.50
CA PRO A 263 -5.53 11.64 -8.43
C PRO A 263 -5.58 13.17 -8.35
N ALA A 264 -6.55 13.76 -9.04
CA ALA A 264 -6.86 15.18 -8.92
C ALA A 264 -7.63 15.46 -7.61
N SER A 265 -8.58 14.58 -7.28
CA SER A 265 -9.41 14.66 -6.07
C SER A 265 -9.31 13.39 -5.25
N VAL A 266 -9.22 13.53 -3.93
CA VAL A 266 -9.14 12.43 -2.96
C VAL A 266 -10.27 12.56 -1.96
N ILE A 267 -11.07 11.51 -1.83
CA ILE A 267 -12.20 11.43 -0.91
C ILE A 267 -11.79 10.45 0.21
N PRO A 268 -11.38 10.97 1.37
CA PRO A 268 -11.02 10.15 2.52
C PRO A 268 -12.25 9.53 3.16
N GLY A 269 -12.07 8.51 3.99
CA GLY A 269 -13.12 7.98 4.87
C GLY A 269 -13.56 9.02 5.91
N HIS A 270 -12.63 9.87 6.38
CA HIS A 270 -12.95 11.01 7.25
C HIS A 270 -12.24 12.31 6.86
N GLY A 271 -12.97 13.41 7.04
CA GLY A 271 -12.51 14.76 6.73
C GLY A 271 -13.07 15.27 5.39
N ASN A 272 -12.64 16.48 5.00
CA ASN A 272 -13.10 17.07 3.74
C ASN A 272 -12.44 16.43 2.52
N ILE A 273 -13.03 16.65 1.35
CA ILE A 273 -12.40 16.32 0.05
C ILE A 273 -11.04 17.02 -0.02
N GLY A 274 -10.03 16.29 -0.47
CA GLY A 274 -8.68 16.76 -0.64
C GLY A 274 -8.14 16.46 -2.03
N ASP A 275 -6.83 16.47 -2.14
CA ASP A 275 -6.08 16.21 -3.37
C ASP A 275 -4.88 15.30 -3.07
N THR A 276 -3.95 15.18 -4.03
CA THR A 276 -2.71 14.41 -3.85
C THR A 276 -1.92 14.83 -2.60
N ALA A 277 -1.99 16.10 -2.16
CA ALA A 277 -1.31 16.55 -0.94
C ALA A 277 -1.91 15.92 0.33
N THR A 278 -3.18 15.55 0.34
CA THR A 278 -3.79 14.83 1.46
C THR A 278 -3.15 13.46 1.67
N ILE A 279 -2.83 12.74 0.58
CA ILE A 279 -2.11 11.45 0.65
C ILE A 279 -0.70 11.66 1.22
N MET A 280 0.00 12.70 0.75
CA MET A 280 1.34 13.05 1.26
C MET A 280 1.31 13.40 2.75
N ASN A 281 0.33 14.19 3.18
CA ASN A 281 0.17 14.56 4.58
C ASN A 281 -0.09 13.33 5.47
N MET A 282 -0.85 12.36 4.98
CA MET A 282 -1.09 11.12 5.72
C MET A 282 0.20 10.31 5.90
N LYS A 283 1.02 10.24 4.86
CA LYS A 283 2.34 9.58 4.92
C LYS A 283 3.26 10.28 5.91
N THR A 284 3.33 11.62 5.83
CA THR A 284 4.14 12.43 6.76
C THR A 284 3.67 12.29 8.20
N TYR A 285 2.38 12.12 8.45
CA TYR A 285 1.87 11.85 9.79
C TYR A 285 2.37 10.52 10.35
N ILE A 286 2.28 9.42 9.57
CA ILE A 286 2.77 8.11 10.00
C ILE A 286 4.28 8.17 10.30
N GLU A 287 5.06 8.80 9.40
CA GLU A 287 6.51 9.00 9.60
C GLU A 287 6.80 9.82 10.86
N ALA A 288 6.01 10.86 11.14
CA ALA A 288 6.18 11.66 12.35
C ALA A 288 5.89 10.85 13.63
N ILE A 289 4.84 10.01 13.62
CA ILE A 289 4.52 9.13 14.73
C ILE A 289 5.66 8.13 14.99
N GLU A 290 6.20 7.48 13.95
CA GLU A 290 7.35 6.57 14.07
C GLU A 290 8.59 7.30 14.62
N ASN A 291 8.86 8.50 14.11
CA ASN A 291 10.00 9.29 14.58
C ASN A 291 9.88 9.65 16.07
N ILE A 292 8.70 10.05 16.53
CA ILE A 292 8.47 10.33 17.96
C ILE A 292 8.60 9.03 18.77
N ALA A 293 8.04 7.93 18.26
CA ALA A 293 8.16 6.62 18.90
C ALA A 293 9.63 6.25 19.12
N HIS A 294 10.52 6.51 18.15
CA HIS A 294 11.96 6.26 18.29
C HIS A 294 12.67 7.17 19.31
N GLN A 295 12.12 8.35 19.58
CA GLN A 295 12.72 9.32 20.51
C GLN A 295 12.35 9.07 21.97
N ILE A 296 11.14 8.54 22.24
CA ILE A 296 10.68 8.24 23.59
C ILE A 296 11.20 6.88 24.06
N ASN A 297 11.50 6.76 25.35
CA ASN A 297 12.09 5.56 25.95
C ASN A 297 11.05 4.74 26.73
N PHE A 298 10.05 5.41 27.28
CA PHE A 298 9.05 4.80 28.15
C PHE A 298 7.63 5.12 27.67
N LYS A 299 6.71 4.17 27.83
CA LYS A 299 5.30 4.32 27.39
C LYS A 299 4.58 5.41 28.17
N GLU A 300 5.03 5.69 29.39
CA GLU A 300 4.50 6.73 30.29
C GLU A 300 4.77 8.16 29.76
N GLU A 301 5.68 8.33 28.80
CA GLU A 301 5.93 9.61 28.15
C GLU A 301 4.85 9.98 27.12
N ILE A 302 4.01 9.02 26.71
CA ILE A 302 3.03 9.19 25.64
C ILE A 302 1.86 10.06 26.13
N SER A 303 1.71 11.22 25.49
CA SER A 303 0.58 12.12 25.71
C SER A 303 0.26 12.94 24.45
N THR A 304 -0.85 13.68 24.49
CA THR A 304 -1.23 14.64 23.44
C THR A 304 -0.29 15.84 23.33
N ASP A 305 0.56 16.10 24.33
CA ASP A 305 1.53 17.20 24.27
C ASP A 305 2.64 16.94 23.24
N LEU A 306 2.83 15.68 22.86
CA LEU A 306 3.77 15.26 21.82
C LEU A 306 3.22 15.41 20.39
N ILE A 307 1.97 15.87 20.21
CA ILE A 307 1.42 16.11 18.86
C ILE A 307 2.29 17.16 18.13
N PRO A 308 2.86 16.83 16.96
CA PRO A 308 3.59 17.80 16.16
C PRO A 308 2.73 19.02 15.81
N GLY A 309 3.36 20.20 15.75
CA GLY A 309 2.66 21.44 15.43
C GLY A 309 1.85 21.39 14.13
N ALA A 310 2.32 20.65 13.12
CA ALA A 310 1.62 20.46 11.85
C ALA A 310 0.27 19.72 11.97
N PHE A 311 0.07 18.96 13.04
CA PHE A 311 -1.12 18.13 13.27
C PHE A 311 -1.91 18.57 14.50
N LYS A 312 -1.49 19.65 15.18
CA LYS A 312 -2.07 20.06 16.47
C LYS A 312 -3.57 20.40 16.40
N ASP A 313 -4.00 20.93 15.27
CA ASP A 313 -5.38 21.35 15.04
C ASP A 313 -6.23 20.27 14.34
N TRP A 314 -5.67 19.07 14.12
CA TRP A 314 -6.42 17.97 13.53
C TRP A 314 -7.51 17.45 14.47
N TRP A 315 -8.59 16.96 13.88
CA TRP A 315 -9.67 16.29 14.59
C TRP A 315 -9.21 14.93 15.12
N PHE A 316 -9.95 14.37 16.07
CA PHE A 316 -9.66 13.05 16.67
C PHE A 316 -8.30 12.95 17.36
N ASP A 317 -7.80 14.06 17.91
CA ASP A 317 -6.59 14.16 18.75
C ASP A 317 -6.48 13.09 19.85
N ARG A 318 -7.61 12.57 20.35
CA ARG A 318 -7.65 11.43 21.27
C ARG A 318 -6.99 10.14 20.73
N PHE A 319 -6.89 9.98 19.41
CA PHE A 319 -6.24 8.82 18.79
C PHE A 319 -4.72 8.97 18.77
N PHE A 320 -4.17 10.18 18.91
CA PHE A 320 -2.72 10.37 18.86
C PHE A 320 -1.96 9.54 19.93
N PRO A 321 -2.35 9.54 21.23
CA PRO A 321 -1.68 8.69 22.22
C PRO A 321 -1.79 7.19 21.91
N VAL A 322 -2.93 6.73 21.37
CA VAL A 322 -3.13 5.34 20.97
C VAL A 322 -2.19 4.98 19.82
N ASN A 323 -2.12 5.84 18.81
CA ASN A 323 -1.26 5.70 17.64
C ASN A 323 0.21 5.68 18.01
N LEU A 324 0.64 6.60 18.88
CA LEU A 324 2.02 6.65 19.34
C LEU A 324 2.36 5.42 20.22
N GLY A 325 1.41 4.94 21.02
CA GLY A 325 1.55 3.69 21.77
C GLY A 325 1.74 2.49 20.86
N PHE A 326 0.91 2.37 19.83
CA PHE A 326 1.02 1.33 18.81
C PHE A 326 2.37 1.39 18.08
N ALA A 327 2.81 2.57 17.64
CA ALA A 327 4.11 2.75 16.99
C ALA A 327 5.29 2.49 17.94
N PHE A 328 5.14 2.81 19.24
CA PHE A 328 6.14 2.52 20.26
C PHE A 328 6.30 1.01 20.51
N GLU A 329 5.21 0.27 20.48
CA GLU A 329 5.23 -1.19 20.64
C GLU A 329 5.72 -1.90 19.37
N ASN A 330 5.50 -1.27 18.21
CA ASN A 330 5.86 -1.78 16.88
C ASN A 330 6.99 -0.97 16.24
N LYS A 331 7.93 -0.41 17.03
CA LYS A 331 9.04 0.40 16.51
C LYS A 331 9.78 -0.38 15.43
N THR A 332 9.75 0.15 14.21
CA THR A 332 10.65 -0.30 13.16
C THR A 332 12.07 0.17 13.50
N PRO A 333 13.14 -0.46 12.98
CA PRO A 333 14.47 0.06 13.21
C PRO A 333 14.60 1.48 12.62
N ASP A 334 15.09 2.45 13.40
CA ASP A 334 15.49 3.77 12.88
C ASP A 334 16.61 3.57 11.86
N LEU A 335 16.27 3.56 10.57
CA LEU A 335 17.20 3.19 9.52
C LEU A 335 18.37 4.17 9.37
N GLU A 336 18.21 5.45 9.70
CA GLU A 336 19.33 6.40 9.64
C GLU A 336 20.32 6.19 10.79
N LYS A 337 19.79 5.99 12.00
CA LYS A 337 20.64 5.64 13.15
C LYS A 337 21.30 4.28 12.94
N LEU A 338 20.54 3.32 12.42
CA LEU A 338 21.05 2.00 12.06
C LEU A 338 22.13 2.11 10.98
N TRP A 339 21.95 2.96 9.97
CA TRP A 339 22.96 3.21 8.93
C TRP A 339 24.25 3.80 9.50
N GLN A 340 24.16 4.82 10.36
CA GLN A 340 25.33 5.39 11.05
C GLN A 340 26.07 4.34 11.89
N ASN A 341 25.32 3.51 12.62
CA ASN A 341 25.90 2.43 13.41
C ASN A 341 26.56 1.37 12.51
N PHE A 342 25.89 0.97 11.42
CA PHE A 342 26.40 0.00 10.45
C PHE A 342 27.75 0.43 9.89
N GLN A 343 27.86 1.69 9.46
CA GLN A 343 29.12 2.26 8.95
C GLN A 343 30.24 2.22 10.00
N SER A 344 29.93 2.40 11.28
CA SER A 344 30.93 2.38 12.35
C SER A 344 31.41 0.96 12.72
N VAL A 345 30.51 -0.02 12.68
CA VAL A 345 30.79 -1.41 13.04
C VAL A 345 31.59 -2.09 11.93
N ILE A 346 31.17 -1.91 10.68
CA ILE A 346 31.62 -2.75 9.56
C ILE A 346 33.09 -2.57 9.18
N VAL A 347 33.70 -1.43 9.52
CA VAL A 347 35.12 -1.16 9.26
C VAL A 347 36.04 -2.09 10.06
N ASN A 348 35.56 -2.64 11.18
CA ASN A 348 36.35 -3.51 12.06
C ASN A 348 36.06 -5.00 11.88
N GLU A 349 35.20 -5.37 10.93
CA GLU A 349 34.66 -6.72 10.80
C GLU A 349 35.32 -7.47 9.65
N SER A 350 35.71 -8.73 9.90
CA SER A 350 36.41 -9.56 8.90
C SER A 350 35.47 -10.27 7.93
N ASP A 351 34.23 -10.55 8.37
CA ASP A 351 33.19 -11.23 7.60
C ASP A 351 31.94 -10.34 7.50
N VAL A 352 32.09 -9.28 6.70
CA VAL A 352 31.07 -8.22 6.58
C VAL A 352 29.79 -8.71 5.90
N MET A 353 29.88 -9.71 5.02
CA MET A 353 28.73 -10.25 4.31
C MET A 353 27.80 -11.03 5.24
N LYS A 354 28.36 -11.78 6.20
CA LYS A 354 27.55 -12.49 7.20
C LYS A 354 26.76 -11.54 8.11
N LEU A 355 27.36 -10.40 8.49
CA LEU A 355 26.68 -9.39 9.30
C LEU A 355 25.54 -8.74 8.54
N ALA A 356 25.72 -8.49 7.25
CA ALA A 356 24.73 -7.81 6.41
C ALA A 356 23.37 -8.58 6.36
N LEU A 357 23.39 -9.88 6.63
CA LEU A 357 22.19 -10.74 6.60
C LEU A 357 21.51 -10.91 7.97
N THR A 358 22.04 -10.36 9.05
CA THR A 358 21.41 -10.47 10.38
C THR A 358 20.14 -9.63 10.47
N ASP A 359 19.22 -10.01 11.36
CA ASP A 359 17.99 -9.24 11.61
C ASP A 359 18.26 -7.78 12.00
N GLU A 360 19.42 -7.51 12.59
CA GLU A 360 19.86 -6.17 12.96
C GLU A 360 20.10 -5.28 11.74
N TRP A 361 20.84 -5.76 10.73
CA TRP A 361 21.31 -4.92 9.61
C TRP A 361 20.51 -5.09 8.32
N TYR A 362 19.83 -6.22 8.16
CA TYR A 362 19.04 -6.53 6.97
C TYR A 362 17.98 -5.46 6.60
N PRO A 363 17.35 -4.74 7.56
CA PRO A 363 16.47 -3.61 7.24
C PRO A 363 17.11 -2.53 6.33
N LEU A 364 18.43 -2.32 6.40
CA LEU A 364 19.15 -1.42 5.50
C LEU A 364 19.31 -2.00 4.08
N ILE A 365 19.43 -3.33 3.98
CA ILE A 365 19.52 -4.03 2.69
C ILE A 365 18.15 -4.09 2.02
N SER A 366 17.10 -4.41 2.75
CA SER A 366 15.75 -4.48 2.18
C SER A 366 15.27 -3.10 1.72
N ASN A 367 15.71 -2.01 2.37
CA ASN A 367 15.36 -0.65 1.98
C ASN A 367 16.17 -0.13 0.76
N PRO A 368 15.52 0.21 -0.36
CA PRO A 368 16.22 0.62 -1.57
C PRO A 368 16.96 1.96 -1.49
N ASN A 369 16.61 2.84 -0.54
CA ASN A 369 17.29 4.12 -0.36
C ASN A 369 18.65 3.95 0.35
N PHE A 370 18.78 2.92 1.19
CA PHE A 370 20.01 2.63 1.94
C PHE A 370 20.89 1.56 1.25
N ARG A 371 20.26 0.62 0.51
CA ARG A 371 20.95 -0.50 -0.15
C ARG A 371 22.17 -0.08 -0.99
N PRO A 372 22.14 0.98 -1.83
CA PRO A 372 23.33 1.39 -2.58
C PRO A 372 24.52 1.77 -1.67
N GLY A 373 24.27 2.54 -0.61
CA GLY A 373 25.30 2.91 0.36
C GLY A 373 25.86 1.71 1.11
N VAL A 374 24.98 0.78 1.52
CA VAL A 374 25.35 -0.48 2.16
C VAL A 374 26.24 -1.32 1.24
N ARG A 375 25.85 -1.50 -0.03
CA ARG A 375 26.62 -2.26 -1.03
C ARG A 375 28.03 -1.68 -1.21
N GLU A 376 28.16 -0.37 -1.40
CA GLU A 376 29.46 0.28 -1.54
C GLU A 376 30.33 0.10 -0.28
N THR A 377 29.72 0.19 0.90
CA THR A 377 30.42 -0.02 2.18
C THR A 377 30.89 -1.46 2.33
N LEU A 378 30.06 -2.44 1.95
CA LEU A 378 30.44 -3.86 1.94
C LEU A 378 31.56 -4.14 0.93
N LYS A 379 31.46 -3.60 -0.30
CA LYS A 379 32.49 -3.73 -1.35
C LYS A 379 33.85 -3.21 -0.87
N ALA A 380 33.87 -2.06 -0.21
CA ALA A 380 35.11 -1.45 0.29
C ALA A 380 35.79 -2.26 1.41
N ASN A 381 35.00 -2.93 2.26
CA ASN A 381 35.49 -3.58 3.48
C ASN A 381 35.62 -5.10 3.37
N ASN A 382 34.97 -5.76 2.41
CA ASN A 382 35.02 -7.21 2.34
C ASN A 382 36.41 -7.74 1.96
N ARG A 383 36.87 -8.77 2.69
CA ARG A 383 38.13 -9.50 2.43
C ARG A 383 37.95 -11.01 2.36
N ALA A 384 36.73 -11.51 2.55
CA ALA A 384 36.45 -12.94 2.57
C ALA A 384 36.49 -13.54 1.17
N SER A 385 36.94 -14.80 1.09
CA SER A 385 36.84 -15.64 -0.11
C SER A 385 35.60 -16.52 -0.11
N ALA A 386 34.81 -16.52 0.97
CA ALA A 386 33.53 -17.21 1.02
C ALA A 386 32.46 -16.33 1.67
N ALA A 387 31.22 -16.43 1.19
CA ALA A 387 30.08 -15.72 1.78
C ALA A 387 28.76 -16.49 1.58
N THR A 388 27.77 -16.15 2.39
CA THR A 388 26.37 -16.46 2.09
C THR A 388 25.72 -15.20 1.51
N MET A 389 24.98 -15.32 0.41
CA MET A 389 24.32 -14.20 -0.29
C MET A 389 22.91 -13.95 0.20
N THR A 390 22.27 -14.96 0.78
CA THR A 390 20.85 -14.96 1.15
C THR A 390 20.66 -15.30 2.61
N ARG A 391 19.58 -14.79 3.21
CA ARG A 391 19.15 -15.24 4.53
C ARG A 391 18.67 -16.70 4.48
N SER A 392 18.58 -17.35 5.64
CA SER A 392 18.07 -18.72 5.74
C SER A 392 16.59 -18.86 5.41
N ASP A 393 15.83 -17.77 5.49
CA ASP A 393 14.40 -17.66 5.17
C ASP A 393 14.15 -17.22 3.71
N GLU A 394 15.21 -17.00 2.91
CA GLU A 394 15.07 -16.68 1.49
C GLU A 394 14.41 -17.85 0.74
N PRO A 395 13.26 -17.63 0.06
CA PRO A 395 12.62 -18.67 -0.71
C PRO A 395 13.52 -19.19 -1.83
N GLY A 396 13.56 -20.50 -2.05
CA GLY A 396 14.28 -21.11 -3.17
C GLY A 396 15.14 -22.31 -2.79
N GLN A 397 15.63 -23.02 -3.82
CA GLN A 397 16.52 -24.15 -3.64
C GLN A 397 17.92 -23.66 -3.30
N GLN A 398 18.40 -23.95 -2.09
CA GLN A 398 19.74 -23.58 -1.67
C GLN A 398 20.81 -24.31 -2.51
N ILE A 399 21.84 -23.58 -2.92
CA ILE A 399 22.98 -24.05 -3.71
C ILE A 399 24.29 -23.46 -3.20
N SER A 400 25.39 -24.14 -3.51
CA SER A 400 26.75 -23.61 -3.33
C SER A 400 27.46 -23.52 -4.68
N VAL A 401 28.17 -22.41 -4.92
CA VAL A 401 28.93 -22.19 -6.15
C VAL A 401 30.37 -21.82 -5.83
N ASP A 402 31.31 -22.63 -6.31
CA ASP A 402 32.74 -22.35 -6.29
C ASP A 402 33.15 -21.71 -7.62
N CYS A 403 33.70 -20.49 -7.57
CA CYS A 403 34.16 -19.74 -8.74
C CYS A 403 35.69 -19.68 -8.74
N VAL A 404 36.32 -20.35 -9.70
CA VAL A 404 37.78 -20.36 -9.86
C VAL A 404 38.17 -19.37 -10.95
N ILE A 405 39.01 -18.40 -10.61
CA ILE A 405 39.46 -17.34 -11.52
C ILE A 405 40.90 -17.59 -11.93
N LEU A 406 41.11 -17.72 -13.23
CA LEU A 406 42.38 -18.07 -13.84
C LEU A 406 42.88 -16.95 -14.76
N ASP A 407 44.19 -16.86 -14.90
CA ASP A 407 44.82 -16.05 -15.93
C ASP A 407 44.64 -16.72 -17.29
N GLU A 408 44.04 -16.01 -18.25
CA GLU A 408 43.72 -16.60 -19.57
C GLU A 408 44.95 -17.16 -20.30
N SER A 409 46.11 -16.54 -20.13
CA SER A 409 47.33 -16.91 -20.87
C SER A 409 48.10 -18.08 -20.26
N SER A 410 48.09 -18.19 -18.94
CA SER A 410 48.90 -19.17 -18.20
C SER A 410 48.10 -20.25 -17.50
N SER A 411 46.77 -20.11 -17.47
CA SER A 411 45.82 -20.93 -16.71
C SER A 411 46.17 -21.05 -15.22
N GLN A 412 46.97 -20.14 -14.68
CA GLN A 412 47.34 -20.11 -13.28
C GLN A 412 46.27 -19.37 -12.47
N PRO A 413 45.96 -19.82 -11.24
CA PRO A 413 44.96 -19.15 -10.43
C PRO A 413 45.34 -17.72 -10.01
N LEU A 414 44.38 -16.82 -10.10
CA LEU A 414 44.54 -15.42 -9.75
C LEU A 414 44.07 -15.17 -8.33
N ARG A 415 45.03 -14.83 -7.46
CA ARG A 415 44.77 -14.45 -6.06
C ARG A 415 44.35 -12.99 -5.95
N ASN A 416 43.59 -12.61 -4.92
CA ASN A 416 43.16 -11.24 -4.66
C ASN A 416 42.53 -10.55 -5.91
N VAL A 417 41.71 -11.27 -6.69
CA VAL A 417 40.74 -10.68 -7.62
C VAL A 417 39.54 -10.25 -6.79
N SER A 418 39.09 -9.02 -6.95
CA SER A 418 37.81 -8.57 -6.39
C SER A 418 36.68 -9.09 -7.25
N VAL A 419 35.71 -9.76 -6.62
CA VAL A 419 34.58 -10.42 -7.27
C VAL A 419 33.29 -9.86 -6.69
N GLU A 420 32.45 -9.29 -7.54
CA GLU A 420 31.06 -8.99 -7.24
C GLU A 420 30.19 -10.05 -7.90
N LEU A 421 29.20 -10.59 -7.18
CA LEU A 421 28.20 -11.52 -7.68
C LEU A 421 26.80 -10.95 -7.41
N VAL A 422 25.89 -11.03 -8.38
CA VAL A 422 24.48 -10.61 -8.24
C VAL A 422 23.55 -11.56 -9.01
N HIS A 423 22.36 -11.82 -8.49
CA HIS A 423 21.34 -12.59 -9.19
C HIS A 423 19.92 -12.24 -8.74
N THR A 424 18.93 -12.82 -9.41
CA THR A 424 17.50 -12.67 -9.16
C THR A 424 17.01 -13.50 -7.97
N ASP A 425 15.88 -13.13 -7.38
CA ASP A 425 15.11 -14.04 -6.54
C ASP A 425 14.47 -15.18 -7.35
N ILE A 426 13.69 -16.06 -6.70
CA ILE A 426 13.02 -17.19 -7.37
C ILE A 426 12.01 -16.78 -8.44
N HIS A 427 11.57 -15.52 -8.47
CA HIS A 427 10.61 -14.98 -9.42
C HIS A 427 11.28 -14.28 -10.61
N GLY A 428 12.62 -14.27 -10.64
CA GLY A 428 13.36 -13.60 -11.71
C GLY A 428 13.51 -12.09 -11.49
N LEU A 429 13.31 -11.58 -10.27
CA LEU A 429 13.45 -10.17 -9.95
C LEU A 429 14.79 -9.90 -9.26
N TYR A 430 15.59 -8.97 -9.81
CA TYR A 430 16.82 -8.50 -9.15
C TYR A 430 16.50 -7.61 -7.95
N PHE A 431 15.43 -6.84 -8.04
CA PHE A 431 14.97 -5.89 -7.04
C PHE A 431 13.49 -5.54 -7.29
N PRO A 432 12.71 -5.25 -6.24
CA PRO A 432 11.29 -4.95 -6.35
C PRO A 432 10.99 -3.54 -6.86
N GLU A 433 11.96 -2.64 -6.86
CA GLU A 433 11.76 -1.24 -7.27
C GLU A 433 11.83 -1.04 -8.78
N SER A 434 11.18 -0.01 -9.31
CA SER A 434 11.27 0.31 -10.75
C SER A 434 12.36 1.36 -11.03
N GLY A 435 13.09 1.19 -12.14
CA GLY A 435 13.87 2.28 -12.76
C GLY A 435 15.32 2.49 -12.27
N MET A 436 15.86 1.67 -11.37
CA MET A 436 17.25 1.79 -10.91
C MET A 436 17.90 0.43 -10.71
N TRP A 437 19.09 0.20 -11.29
CA TRP A 437 19.85 -1.02 -11.03
C TRP A 437 20.29 -1.09 -9.57
N ASN A 438 19.60 -1.91 -8.77
CA ASN A 438 19.81 -1.98 -7.33
C ASN A 438 19.65 -3.41 -6.78
N PRO A 439 20.43 -4.42 -7.24
CA PRO A 439 20.15 -5.83 -6.90
C PRO A 439 20.12 -6.10 -5.39
N ARG A 440 19.13 -6.88 -4.93
CA ARG A 440 18.94 -7.23 -3.52
C ARG A 440 19.85 -8.39 -3.09
N ILE A 441 20.03 -9.39 -3.93
CA ILE A 441 20.86 -10.56 -3.64
C ILE A 441 22.24 -10.36 -4.29
N PHE A 442 23.26 -10.25 -3.45
CA PHE A 442 24.62 -9.95 -3.91
C PHE A 442 25.69 -10.47 -2.94
N ALA A 443 26.93 -10.56 -3.43
CA ALA A 443 28.12 -10.72 -2.59
C ALA A 443 29.31 -9.95 -3.18
N PHE A 444 30.16 -9.44 -2.30
CA PHE A 444 31.49 -8.96 -2.63
C PHE A 444 32.49 -9.92 -1.99
N LEU A 445 33.50 -10.36 -2.74
CA LEU A 445 34.45 -11.41 -2.37
C LEU A 445 35.85 -11.09 -2.92
N ASN A 446 36.88 -11.69 -2.33
CA ASN A 446 38.22 -11.71 -2.89
C ASN A 446 38.69 -13.15 -3.05
N THR A 447 39.21 -13.51 -4.22
CA THR A 447 39.76 -14.86 -4.46
C THR A 447 40.89 -15.19 -3.48
N ASP A 448 40.86 -16.41 -2.94
CA ASP A 448 41.87 -16.93 -2.02
C ASP A 448 43.21 -17.28 -2.71
N GLN A 449 44.07 -18.07 -2.02
CA GLN A 449 45.35 -18.51 -2.56
C GLN A 449 45.23 -19.48 -3.75
N SER A 450 44.09 -20.15 -3.89
CA SER A 450 43.76 -21.05 -5.00
C SER A 450 43.05 -20.35 -6.14
N GLY A 451 42.86 -19.02 -6.05
CA GLY A 451 42.12 -18.24 -7.04
C GLY A 451 40.61 -18.45 -6.96
N THR A 452 40.10 -18.94 -5.83
CA THR A 452 38.70 -19.35 -5.68
C THR A 452 37.93 -18.38 -4.78
N VAL A 453 36.66 -18.14 -5.13
CA VAL A 453 35.64 -17.65 -4.20
C VAL A 453 34.48 -18.63 -4.12
N SER A 454 33.85 -18.75 -2.95
CA SER A 454 32.72 -19.68 -2.72
C SER A 454 31.50 -18.93 -2.21
N VAL A 455 30.31 -19.22 -2.75
CA VAL A 455 29.05 -18.65 -2.25
C VAL A 455 28.02 -19.71 -1.93
N ASN A 456 27.26 -19.48 -0.85
CA ASN A 456 25.98 -20.13 -0.60
C ASN A 456 24.85 -19.16 -0.94
N THR A 457 23.88 -19.62 -1.72
CA THR A 457 22.74 -18.82 -2.16
C THR A 457 21.57 -19.71 -2.57
N ILE A 458 20.55 -19.17 -3.24
CA ILE A 458 19.48 -19.92 -3.90
C ILE A 458 19.72 -20.06 -5.41
N MET A 459 19.11 -21.07 -6.04
CA MET A 459 19.01 -21.14 -7.49
C MET A 459 18.23 -19.93 -8.03
N PRO A 460 18.81 -19.10 -8.90
CA PRO A 460 18.15 -17.89 -9.41
C PRO A 460 16.89 -18.20 -10.22
N GLY A 461 15.88 -17.35 -10.08
CA GLY A 461 14.67 -17.39 -10.91
C GLY A 461 14.95 -16.93 -12.33
N ARG A 462 14.23 -17.54 -13.28
CA ARG A 462 14.31 -17.21 -14.70
C ARG A 462 13.40 -16.02 -15.01
N TYR A 463 13.76 -15.23 -16.02
CA TYR A 463 12.95 -14.11 -16.47
C TYR A 463 12.99 -14.00 -18.00
N TYR A 464 12.01 -13.29 -18.55
CA TYR A 464 11.94 -13.02 -19.99
C TYR A 464 12.81 -11.81 -20.33
N GLY A 465 13.70 -11.98 -21.31
CA GLY A 465 14.50 -10.89 -21.87
C GLY A 465 13.73 -10.04 -22.89
N ASP A 466 14.42 -9.05 -23.46
CA ASP A 466 13.86 -8.08 -24.43
C ASP A 466 13.28 -8.74 -25.71
N GLU A 467 13.71 -9.96 -26.05
CA GLU A 467 13.23 -10.72 -27.20
C GLU A 467 12.12 -11.74 -26.85
N GLU A 468 11.47 -11.61 -25.69
CA GLU A 468 10.50 -12.57 -25.13
C GLU A 468 11.05 -14.01 -24.98
N SER A 469 12.38 -14.17 -25.05
CA SER A 469 13.05 -15.43 -24.75
C SER A 469 13.23 -15.58 -23.25
N LEU A 470 12.89 -16.77 -22.74
CA LEU A 470 13.09 -17.09 -21.33
C LEU A 470 14.59 -17.34 -21.11
N ILE A 471 15.21 -16.52 -20.26
CA ILE A 471 16.65 -16.59 -19.98
C ILE A 471 16.89 -17.73 -18.96
N PRO A 472 17.91 -18.60 -19.17
CA PRO A 472 18.29 -19.63 -18.20
C PRO A 472 18.62 -19.04 -16.82
N ALA A 473 18.59 -19.86 -15.76
CA ALA A 473 19.12 -19.41 -14.47
C ALA A 473 20.60 -19.02 -14.62
N HIS A 474 20.97 -17.86 -14.08
CA HIS A 474 22.33 -17.33 -14.19
C HIS A 474 22.69 -16.43 -13.00
N ILE A 475 23.99 -16.22 -12.82
CA ILE A 475 24.55 -15.26 -11.86
C ILE A 475 25.46 -14.32 -12.64
N HIS A 476 25.25 -13.01 -12.50
CA HIS A 476 26.18 -12.02 -13.03
C HIS A 476 27.37 -11.88 -12.09
N PHE A 477 28.53 -11.60 -12.69
CA PHE A 477 29.74 -11.32 -11.96
C PHE A 477 30.47 -10.09 -12.52
N THR A 478 31.23 -9.42 -11.67
CA THR A 478 32.22 -8.41 -12.07
C THR A 478 33.56 -8.72 -11.41
N LEU A 479 34.61 -8.79 -12.21
CA LEU A 479 35.98 -9.08 -11.79
C LEU A 479 36.87 -7.86 -11.94
N GLU A 480 37.56 -7.49 -10.86
CA GLU A 480 38.51 -6.39 -10.84
C GLU A 480 39.86 -6.81 -10.25
N LYS A 481 40.95 -6.57 -11.00
CA LYS A 481 42.32 -6.81 -10.56
C LYS A 481 43.29 -5.89 -11.28
N LYS A 482 44.20 -5.26 -10.53
CA LYS A 482 45.26 -4.42 -11.11
C LYS A 482 46.10 -5.20 -12.13
N GLY A 483 46.24 -4.65 -13.35
CA GLY A 483 46.96 -5.29 -14.46
C GLY A 483 46.11 -6.22 -15.33
N TYR A 484 44.83 -6.37 -15.00
CA TYR A 484 43.84 -7.13 -15.78
C TYR A 484 42.72 -6.20 -16.26
N ARG A 485 42.08 -6.57 -17.36
CA ARG A 485 40.88 -5.87 -17.83
C ARG A 485 39.74 -6.19 -16.87
N MET A 486 38.95 -5.17 -16.51
CA MET A 486 37.72 -5.42 -15.77
C MET A 486 36.82 -6.30 -16.64
N TYR A 487 36.27 -7.35 -16.03
CA TYR A 487 35.43 -8.31 -16.74
C TYR A 487 34.09 -8.44 -16.02
N ALA A 488 33.05 -7.87 -16.62
CA ALA A 488 31.66 -8.03 -16.19
C ALA A 488 30.93 -8.91 -17.21
N SER A 489 30.29 -9.97 -16.72
CA SER A 489 29.55 -10.93 -17.54
C SER A 489 28.66 -11.77 -16.62
N GLU A 490 28.23 -12.94 -17.07
CA GLU A 490 27.40 -13.88 -16.33
C GLU A 490 27.84 -15.32 -16.57
N PHE A 491 27.39 -16.22 -15.69
CA PHE A 491 27.52 -17.65 -15.92
C PHE A 491 26.18 -18.35 -15.75
N MET A 492 25.97 -19.38 -16.57
CA MET A 492 24.77 -20.22 -16.57
C MET A 492 25.06 -21.58 -15.93
N PHE A 493 24.01 -22.32 -15.56
CA PHE A 493 24.10 -23.65 -14.97
C PHE A 493 23.93 -24.74 -16.05
N ASP A 494 24.79 -25.77 -16.03
CA ASP A 494 24.76 -26.85 -17.04
C ASP A 494 23.56 -27.79 -16.94
N ASP A 495 22.91 -27.83 -15.77
CA ASP A 495 21.69 -28.58 -15.51
C ASP A 495 20.41 -27.76 -15.66
N ASP A 496 20.50 -26.50 -16.09
CA ASP A 496 19.31 -25.70 -16.43
C ASP A 496 18.66 -26.23 -17.73
N PRO A 497 17.35 -26.56 -17.72
CA PRO A 497 16.68 -27.11 -18.91
C PRO A 497 16.69 -26.19 -20.13
N ILE A 498 16.67 -24.87 -19.94
CA ILE A 498 16.71 -23.89 -21.03
C ILE A 498 18.12 -23.84 -21.61
N TYR A 499 19.14 -23.83 -20.75
CA TYR A 499 20.54 -23.93 -21.19
C TYR A 499 20.76 -25.22 -22.00
N GLN A 500 20.25 -26.37 -21.55
CA GLN A 500 20.37 -27.64 -22.27
C GLN A 500 19.66 -27.63 -23.64
N ALA A 501 18.58 -26.86 -23.77
CA ALA A 501 17.82 -26.74 -25.01
C ALA A 501 18.45 -25.74 -26.01
N THR A 502 19.01 -24.64 -25.50
CA THR A 502 19.48 -23.50 -26.32
C THR A 502 20.99 -23.49 -26.54
N GLY A 503 21.75 -24.18 -25.69
CA GLY A 503 23.21 -24.21 -25.73
C GLY A 503 23.84 -22.95 -25.14
N ASN A 504 25.09 -22.66 -25.54
CA ASN A 504 25.87 -21.53 -25.05
C ASN A 504 26.37 -20.66 -26.22
N PRO A 505 25.48 -19.91 -26.88
CA PRO A 505 25.83 -19.18 -28.11
C PRO A 505 26.85 -18.07 -27.87
N GLU A 506 26.88 -17.49 -26.67
CA GLU A 506 27.77 -16.40 -26.29
C GLU A 506 29.09 -16.87 -25.66
N ASN A 507 29.30 -18.19 -25.59
CA ASN A 507 30.49 -18.80 -24.99
C ASN A 507 30.75 -18.29 -23.55
N LEU A 508 29.66 -18.08 -22.81
CA LEU A 508 29.66 -17.64 -21.42
C LEU A 508 30.26 -18.72 -20.52
N PRO A 509 30.88 -18.37 -19.38
CA PRO A 509 31.26 -19.37 -18.40
C PRO A 509 30.06 -20.22 -17.96
N VAL A 510 30.31 -21.49 -17.66
CA VAL A 510 29.27 -22.45 -17.28
C VAL A 510 29.62 -23.05 -15.94
N ALA A 511 28.72 -22.89 -14.97
CA ALA A 511 28.76 -23.54 -13.68
C ALA A 511 28.33 -25.00 -13.85
N ARG A 512 29.29 -25.91 -13.65
CA ARG A 512 29.08 -27.35 -13.78
C ARG A 512 28.65 -27.94 -12.45
N LYS A 513 27.59 -28.74 -12.47
CA LYS A 513 27.17 -29.50 -11.31
C LYS A 513 28.23 -30.55 -10.94
N ILE A 514 28.78 -30.44 -9.74
CA ILE A 514 29.78 -31.39 -9.22
C ILE A 514 29.17 -32.38 -8.22
N GLU A 515 28.17 -31.93 -7.46
CA GLU A 515 27.37 -32.73 -6.53
C GLU A 515 25.94 -32.16 -6.48
N GLU A 516 25.04 -32.82 -5.75
CA GLU A 516 23.70 -32.29 -5.54
C GLU A 516 23.79 -30.90 -4.88
N HIS A 517 23.18 -29.89 -5.53
CA HIS A 517 23.21 -28.48 -5.12
C HIS A 517 24.60 -27.82 -5.06
N ARG A 518 25.64 -28.42 -5.65
CA ARG A 518 26.99 -27.84 -5.69
C ARG A 518 27.49 -27.67 -7.11
N TYR A 519 28.02 -26.49 -7.39
CA TYR A 519 28.47 -26.09 -8.72
C TYR A 519 29.89 -25.54 -8.70
N LEU A 520 30.61 -25.76 -9.79
CA LEU A 520 31.95 -25.23 -10.04
C LEU A 520 31.96 -24.48 -11.37
N VAL A 521 32.37 -23.21 -11.35
CA VAL A 521 32.60 -22.41 -12.56
C VAL A 521 34.06 -21.98 -12.63
N THR A 522 34.62 -22.01 -13.84
CA THR A 522 35.96 -21.49 -14.12
C THR A 522 35.86 -20.28 -15.03
N ILE A 523 36.44 -19.15 -14.63
CA ILE A 523 36.39 -17.88 -15.35
C ILE A 523 37.81 -17.45 -15.70
N GLN A 524 38.04 -17.11 -16.97
CA GLN A 524 39.33 -16.65 -17.47
C GLN A 524 39.38 -15.12 -17.49
N MET A 525 40.42 -14.53 -16.92
CA MET A 525 40.61 -13.08 -16.86
C MET A 525 41.79 -12.66 -17.73
N GLN A 526 41.58 -11.65 -18.57
CA GLN A 526 42.57 -11.17 -19.54
C GLN A 526 43.46 -10.07 -18.95
N LYS A 527 44.77 -10.11 -19.24
CA LYS A 527 45.69 -9.01 -18.93
C LYS A 527 45.36 -7.78 -19.78
N GLN A 528 45.68 -6.60 -19.26
CA GLN A 528 45.45 -5.31 -19.95
C GLN A 528 46.20 -5.24 -21.29
#